data_AF-A0AAW0SGL5-F1
#
_entry.id   AF-A0AAW0SGL5-F1
#
_cell.length_a   1.000
_cell.length_b   1.000
_cell.length_c   1.000
_cell.angle_alpha   90.00
_cell.angle_beta   90.00
_cell.angle_gamma   90.00
#
_symmetry.space_group_name_H-M   'P 1'
#
loop_
_entity.id
_entity.type
_entity.pdbx_description
1 polymer ?
#
loop_
_entity_poly.entity_id
_entity_poly.type
_entity_poly.pdbx_seq_one_letter_code
_entity_poly.pdbx_strand_id
1 'polypeptide(L)'
;MPGVHPGLIPPSWIHNHYKLIVWQLAALERRIFDCQVLTVENVVARLKYRYDREIDRAERSILRKITEQDDVPQKTMVLCVTSVKLGLEADARDVKSRTVDTRLLPMLELTDGWYIIGAVVDKAMCQLIKNKRVEVGTKLVLHGSELVGTTCPCHPLKASPTLCLRLHTNMTRRARWWTRLGLLPQNGPLPSFLEATHCDGGLVGQVNVMVTRLYPLYYERSQDGLGVFMGEKAYLKKLFETERQKELLVEQITAEVEKELHHEERKEGLKTEKHIMTPEEIRGLTLGQEISQLLDEAADPSSLEELLTPHQKQLARTWCEKNTEETRQRLHTEVMNRFAKRQKHFEAIPLLKVRIVDGERDGALVTVWRPSMELRENISEGSFFTIRYLMADGFRQVEI
;
A
#
# COMPACT_ATOMS: atom_id res chain seq x y z
N MET A 1 2.77 26.72 -44.64
CA MET A 1 1.67 25.81 -45.03
C MET A 1 0.34 26.51 -44.79
N PRO A 2 -0.66 26.32 -45.67
CA PRO A 2 -2.00 26.84 -45.45
C PRO A 2 -2.61 26.27 -44.15
N GLY A 3 -3.29 27.12 -43.37
CA GLY A 3 -4.02 26.73 -42.17
C GLY A 3 -3.18 26.40 -40.92
N VAL A 4 -1.86 26.59 -40.97
CA VAL A 4 -0.98 26.33 -39.83
C VAL A 4 -0.68 27.64 -39.10
N HIS A 5 -0.98 27.71 -37.80
CA HIS A 5 -0.68 28.86 -36.94
C HIS A 5 0.67 28.66 -36.23
N PRO A 6 1.73 29.41 -36.60
CA PRO A 6 3.08 29.16 -36.06
C PRO A 6 3.19 29.36 -34.55
N GLY A 7 2.37 30.25 -33.97
CA GLY A 7 2.40 30.52 -32.52
C GLY A 7 1.94 29.35 -31.64
N LEU A 8 1.24 28.36 -32.20
CA LEU A 8 0.77 27.18 -31.47
C LEU A 8 1.80 26.04 -31.47
N ILE A 9 2.88 26.15 -32.24
CA ILE A 9 3.85 25.08 -32.44
C ILE A 9 5.21 25.47 -31.84
N PRO A 10 5.57 24.96 -30.66
CA PRO A 10 6.92 25.19 -30.14
C PRO A 10 7.96 24.43 -30.98
N PRO A 11 9.20 24.92 -31.11
CA PRO A 11 10.26 24.23 -31.86
C PRO A 11 10.52 22.80 -31.40
N SER A 12 10.34 22.53 -30.09
CA SER A 12 10.47 21.19 -29.51
C SER A 12 9.42 20.20 -30.03
N TRP A 13 8.22 20.67 -30.38
CA TRP A 13 7.16 19.85 -30.99
C TRP A 13 7.60 19.37 -32.37
N ILE A 14 8.12 20.28 -33.20
CA ILE A 14 8.64 19.94 -34.54
C ILE A 14 9.78 18.94 -34.41
N HIS A 15 10.75 19.20 -33.52
CA HIS A 15 11.90 18.32 -33.33
C HIS A 15 11.49 16.89 -32.95
N ASN A 16 10.60 16.75 -31.97
CA ASN A 16 10.09 15.45 -31.53
C ASN A 16 9.38 14.70 -32.67
N HIS A 17 8.43 15.34 -33.35
CA HIS A 17 7.65 14.66 -34.38
C HIS A 17 8.44 14.39 -35.64
N TYR A 18 9.33 15.30 -36.04
CA TYR A 18 10.24 15.07 -37.16
C TYR A 18 11.10 13.82 -36.91
N LYS A 19 11.71 13.69 -35.72
CA LYS A 19 12.49 12.51 -35.33
C LYS A 19 11.69 11.21 -35.50
N LEU A 20 10.46 11.16 -34.98
CA LEU A 20 9.61 9.96 -35.05
C LEU A 20 9.12 9.65 -36.46
N ILE A 21 8.75 10.67 -37.25
CA ILE A 21 8.28 10.52 -38.62
C ILE A 21 9.40 9.98 -39.51
N VAL A 22 10.59 10.59 -39.45
CA VAL A 22 11.75 10.15 -40.23
C VAL A 22 12.12 8.71 -39.86
N TRP A 23 12.17 8.40 -38.56
CA TRP A 23 12.46 7.04 -38.10
C TRP A 23 11.45 6.02 -38.63
N GLN A 24 10.15 6.36 -38.59
CA GLN A 24 9.09 5.50 -39.10
C GLN A 24 9.22 5.27 -40.62
N LEU A 25 9.41 6.34 -41.41
CA LEU A 25 9.52 6.25 -42.87
C LEU A 25 10.78 5.47 -43.28
N ALA A 26 11.92 5.77 -42.67
CA ALA A 26 13.18 5.06 -42.92
C ALA A 26 13.11 3.58 -42.51
N ALA A 27 12.34 3.24 -41.46
CA ALA A 27 12.11 1.85 -41.08
C ALA A 27 11.17 1.13 -42.05
N LEU A 28 10.20 1.84 -42.63
CA LEU A 28 9.26 1.28 -43.61
C LEU A 28 9.98 0.97 -44.93
N GLU A 29 10.77 1.91 -45.43
CA GLU A 29 11.57 1.76 -46.67
C GLU A 29 12.57 0.60 -46.59
N ARG A 30 13.27 0.44 -45.45
CA ARG A 30 14.20 -0.68 -45.25
C ARG A 30 13.50 -2.04 -45.22
N ARG A 31 12.20 -2.08 -44.95
CA ARG A 31 11.45 -3.32 -44.75
C ARG A 31 10.65 -3.74 -45.98
N ILE A 32 10.02 -2.77 -46.65
CA ILE A 32 9.23 -3.01 -47.85
C ILE A 32 10.12 -2.71 -49.03
N PHE A 33 10.43 -3.75 -49.80
CA PHE A 33 11.24 -3.63 -51.00
C PHE A 33 10.53 -2.70 -52.02
N ASP A 34 11.30 -1.85 -52.70
CA ASP A 34 10.82 -0.98 -53.79
C ASP A 34 9.80 0.11 -53.38
N CYS A 35 9.96 0.70 -52.18
CA CYS A 35 9.14 1.84 -51.77
C CYS A 35 9.98 3.06 -51.37
N GLN A 36 9.96 4.13 -52.18
CA GLN A 36 10.57 5.42 -51.83
C GLN A 36 9.58 6.25 -51.01
N VAL A 37 9.57 6.02 -49.70
CA VAL A 37 8.63 6.69 -48.78
C VAL A 37 9.29 7.81 -47.97
N LEU A 38 10.61 7.79 -47.79
CA LEU A 38 11.33 8.86 -47.09
C LEU A 38 11.62 10.05 -48.04
N THR A 39 10.58 10.81 -48.34
CA THR A 39 10.68 12.07 -49.10
C THR A 39 10.37 13.26 -48.21
N VAL A 40 10.91 14.43 -48.56
CA VAL A 40 10.61 15.68 -47.85
C VAL A 40 9.10 15.95 -47.86
N GLU A 41 8.45 15.73 -49.00
CA GLU A 41 7.00 15.88 -49.16
C GLU A 41 6.21 15.00 -48.17
N ASN A 42 6.58 13.73 -48.03
CA ASN A 42 5.92 12.82 -47.10
C ASN A 42 6.16 13.22 -45.63
N VAL A 43 7.37 13.68 -45.29
CA VAL A 43 7.67 14.16 -43.93
C VAL A 43 6.84 15.40 -43.60
N VAL A 44 6.79 16.36 -44.52
CA VAL A 44 6.04 17.61 -44.44
C VAL A 44 4.54 17.33 -44.35
N ALA A 45 4.00 16.43 -45.17
CA ALA A 45 2.61 16.01 -45.11
C ALA A 45 2.25 15.34 -43.77
N ARG A 46 3.14 14.50 -43.23
CA ARG A 46 2.95 13.85 -41.91
C ARG A 46 3.03 14.84 -40.76
N LEU A 47 3.89 15.85 -40.83
CA LEU A 47 3.93 16.95 -39.86
C LEU A 47 2.63 17.74 -39.87
N LYS A 48 2.12 18.08 -41.06
CA LYS A 48 0.80 18.72 -41.19
C LYS A 48 -0.31 17.86 -40.59
N TYR A 49 -0.34 16.56 -40.92
CA TYR A 49 -1.33 15.63 -40.36
C TYR A 49 -1.31 15.59 -38.82
N ARG A 50 -0.12 15.64 -38.20
CA ARG A 50 -0.03 15.70 -36.74
C ARG A 50 -0.54 17.01 -36.18
N TYR A 51 -0.24 18.13 -36.83
CA TYR A 51 -0.79 19.44 -36.47
C TYR A 51 -2.33 19.43 -36.53
N ASP A 52 -2.90 19.00 -37.65
CA ASP A 52 -4.35 18.97 -37.87
C ASP A 52 -5.06 18.06 -36.83
N ARG A 53 -4.42 16.97 -36.37
CA ARG A 53 -5.00 16.08 -35.35
C ARG A 53 -4.80 16.58 -33.93
N GLU A 54 -3.59 16.97 -33.57
CA GLU A 54 -3.24 17.27 -32.19
C GLU A 54 -3.61 18.69 -31.77
N ILE A 55 -3.50 19.65 -32.70
CA ILE A 55 -3.76 21.08 -32.45
C ILE A 55 -5.20 21.42 -32.87
N ASP A 56 -5.57 21.20 -34.14
CA ASP A 56 -6.89 21.64 -34.62
C ASP A 56 -8.03 20.78 -34.07
N ARG A 57 -7.84 19.46 -33.99
CA ARG A 57 -8.87 18.52 -33.44
C ARG A 57 -8.69 18.19 -31.97
N ALA A 58 -7.63 18.68 -31.32
CA ALA A 58 -7.30 18.38 -29.93
C ALA A 58 -7.24 16.86 -29.59
N GLU A 59 -6.88 16.01 -30.57
CA GLU A 59 -6.77 14.56 -30.37
C GLU A 59 -5.42 14.22 -29.70
N ARG A 60 -5.48 13.83 -28.43
CA ARG A 60 -4.29 13.54 -27.61
C ARG A 60 -3.91 12.06 -27.68
N SER A 61 -2.61 11.81 -27.83
CA SER A 61 -2.04 10.45 -27.80
C SER A 61 -2.10 9.84 -26.40
N ILE A 62 -1.91 8.53 -26.27
CA ILE A 62 -2.03 7.85 -24.97
C ILE A 62 -0.96 8.34 -23.98
N LEU A 63 0.29 8.52 -24.43
CA LEU A 63 1.34 9.04 -23.55
C LEU A 63 1.05 10.47 -23.13
N ARG A 64 0.51 11.30 -24.04
CA ARG A 64 0.09 12.66 -23.70
C ARG A 64 -1.00 12.68 -22.64
N LYS A 65 -2.03 11.83 -22.78
CA LYS A 65 -3.09 11.72 -21.77
C LYS A 65 -2.56 11.23 -20.42
N ILE A 66 -1.64 10.27 -20.41
CA ILE A 66 -1.04 9.73 -19.18
C ILE A 66 -0.19 10.79 -18.47
N THR A 67 0.67 11.52 -19.19
CA THR A 67 1.52 12.56 -18.57
C THR A 67 0.73 13.78 -18.10
N GLU A 68 -0.38 14.10 -18.78
CA GLU A 68 -1.34 15.12 -18.38
C GLU A 68 -2.31 14.63 -17.29
N GLN A 69 -2.21 13.36 -16.85
CA GLN A 69 -3.07 12.72 -15.83
C GLN A 69 -4.56 12.62 -16.21
N ASP A 70 -4.88 12.71 -17.50
CA ASP A 70 -6.23 12.56 -18.05
C ASP A 70 -6.57 11.11 -18.43
N ASP A 71 -5.59 10.21 -18.40
CA ASP A 71 -5.79 8.76 -18.55
C ASP A 71 -4.80 7.98 -17.68
N VAL A 72 -5.11 6.72 -17.41
CA VAL A 72 -4.38 5.87 -16.46
C VAL A 72 -3.33 5.00 -17.15
N PRO A 73 -2.11 4.88 -16.59
CA PRO A 73 -1.03 4.06 -17.17
C PRO A 73 -1.28 2.55 -17.05
N GLN A 74 -2.24 2.11 -16.23
CA GLN A 74 -2.52 0.69 -16.01
C GLN A 74 -3.25 0.03 -17.20
N LYS A 75 -3.82 0.82 -18.12
CA LYS A 75 -4.50 0.30 -19.31
C LYS A 75 -3.55 -0.41 -20.25
N THR A 76 -4.10 -1.35 -21.03
CA THR A 76 -3.33 -2.09 -22.02
C THR A 76 -2.96 -1.19 -23.20
N MET A 77 -1.68 -1.04 -23.49
CA MET A 77 -1.18 -0.20 -24.58
C MET A 77 -0.01 -0.85 -25.29
N VAL A 78 0.20 -0.45 -26.55
CA VAL A 78 1.32 -0.90 -27.36
C VAL A 78 2.30 0.23 -27.56
N LEU A 79 3.51 0.07 -27.03
CA LEU A 79 4.60 1.04 -27.18
C LEU A 79 5.77 0.41 -27.95
N CYS A 80 6.60 1.25 -28.57
CA CYS A 80 7.80 0.83 -29.28
C CYS A 80 9.05 1.30 -28.55
N VAL A 81 10.07 0.45 -28.46
CA VAL A 81 11.37 0.81 -27.86
C VAL A 81 12.13 1.75 -28.79
N THR A 82 12.42 2.98 -28.35
CA THR A 82 13.18 3.97 -29.13
C THR A 82 14.66 3.98 -28.81
N SER A 83 15.01 3.74 -27.55
CA SER A 83 16.39 3.75 -27.08
C SER A 83 16.53 2.82 -25.88
N VAL A 84 17.71 2.23 -25.73
CA VAL A 84 18.09 1.38 -24.62
C VAL A 84 19.31 2.00 -23.95
N LYS A 85 19.18 2.41 -22.69
CA LYS A 85 20.28 2.96 -21.89
C LYS A 85 20.86 1.82 -21.06
N LEU A 86 21.77 1.05 -21.67
CA LEU A 86 22.48 -0.02 -20.98
C LEU A 86 23.64 0.59 -20.19
N GLY A 87 23.42 0.93 -18.93
CA GLY A 87 24.49 1.47 -18.11
C GLY A 87 24.00 1.94 -16.76
N LEU A 88 24.16 1.06 -15.75
CA LEU A 88 24.37 1.35 -14.31
C LEU A 88 24.51 0.03 -13.50
N GLU A 89 24.95 -1.06 -14.13
CA GLU A 89 25.40 -2.29 -13.43
C GLU A 89 26.81 -2.72 -13.89
N ALA A 90 27.61 -1.77 -14.36
CA ALA A 90 29.06 -1.92 -14.43
C ALA A 90 29.63 -0.94 -13.39
N ASP A 91 30.43 -1.48 -12.47
CA ASP A 91 31.16 -0.78 -11.41
C ASP A 91 30.39 -0.44 -10.13
N ALA A 92 29.97 -1.49 -9.41
CA ALA A 92 29.85 -1.47 -7.95
C ALA A 92 31.24 -1.35 -7.26
N ARG A 93 32.08 -0.40 -7.69
CA ARG A 93 33.38 -0.08 -7.07
C ARG A 93 33.58 1.40 -6.73
N ASP A 94 32.80 2.32 -7.28
CA ASP A 94 32.89 3.75 -6.93
C ASP A 94 31.61 4.26 -6.25
N VAL A 95 31.41 3.79 -5.01
CA VAL A 95 30.35 4.29 -4.11
C VAL A 95 30.90 5.45 -3.28
N LYS A 96 31.15 6.61 -3.89
CA LYS A 96 31.25 7.91 -3.19
C LYS A 96 30.88 9.05 -4.14
N SER A 97 29.58 9.29 -4.30
CA SER A 97 28.94 10.54 -4.81
C SER A 97 27.96 10.31 -5.96
N ARG A 98 26.75 9.81 -5.66
CA ARG A 98 25.53 10.14 -6.42
C ARG A 98 24.35 10.24 -5.45
N THR A 99 23.93 11.46 -5.16
CA THR A 99 22.83 11.87 -4.28
C THR A 99 21.46 11.90 -4.99
N VAL A 100 21.29 11.13 -6.06
CA VAL A 100 20.01 10.97 -6.76
C VAL A 100 19.77 9.48 -6.90
N ASP A 101 18.64 8.99 -6.37
CA ASP A 101 18.25 7.58 -6.37
C ASP A 101 18.48 6.95 -7.74
N THR A 102 19.59 6.22 -7.87
CA THR A 102 20.03 5.60 -9.12
C THR A 102 19.04 4.53 -9.61
N ARG A 103 18.08 4.17 -8.73
CA ARG A 103 16.96 3.26 -8.96
C ARG A 103 15.84 3.82 -9.84
N LEU A 104 15.79 5.13 -10.07
CA LEU A 104 14.71 5.78 -10.84
C LEU A 104 15.14 6.24 -12.24
N LEU A 105 16.38 5.95 -12.66
CA LEU A 105 16.84 6.33 -13.99
C LEU A 105 16.21 5.42 -15.06
N PRO A 106 15.64 5.99 -16.14
CA PRO A 106 15.00 5.20 -17.18
C PRO A 106 16.03 4.36 -17.94
N MET A 107 15.86 3.04 -17.90
CA MET A 107 16.69 2.09 -18.64
C MET A 107 16.23 1.92 -20.09
N LEU A 108 14.95 2.17 -20.35
CA LEU A 108 14.34 2.15 -21.68
C LEU A 108 13.70 3.49 -22.00
N GLU A 109 13.63 3.82 -23.28
CA GLU A 109 12.73 4.86 -23.80
C GLU A 109 11.70 4.21 -24.71
N LEU A 110 10.43 4.58 -24.50
CA LEU A 110 9.28 4.00 -25.19
C LEU A 110 8.48 5.09 -25.90
N THR A 111 7.88 4.76 -27.03
CA THR A 111 7.01 5.67 -27.79
C THR A 111 5.67 5.05 -28.16
N ASP A 112 4.62 5.85 -28.12
CA ASP A 112 3.31 5.54 -28.72
C ASP A 112 3.22 5.99 -30.19
N GLY A 113 4.33 6.45 -30.77
CA GLY A 113 4.43 7.04 -32.09
C GLY A 113 4.22 8.56 -32.10
N TRP A 114 3.76 9.17 -31.00
CA TRP A 114 3.56 10.61 -30.86
C TRP A 114 4.60 11.24 -29.96
N TYR A 115 4.79 10.68 -28.78
CA TYR A 115 5.73 11.15 -27.77
C TYR A 115 6.63 10.01 -27.29
N ILE A 116 7.67 10.37 -26.55
CA ILE A 116 8.64 9.43 -25.97
C ILE A 116 8.59 9.60 -24.45
N ILE A 117 8.59 8.49 -23.72
CA ILE A 117 8.64 8.47 -22.26
C ILE A 117 9.74 7.51 -21.79
N GLY A 118 10.41 7.85 -20.69
CA GLY A 118 11.34 6.94 -20.02
C GLY A 118 10.60 5.78 -19.37
N ALA A 119 11.27 4.64 -19.23
CA ALA A 119 10.73 3.49 -18.53
C ALA A 119 11.77 2.86 -17.59
N VAL A 120 11.33 2.59 -16.36
CA VAL A 120 12.04 1.82 -15.35
C VAL A 120 11.60 0.37 -15.50
N VAL A 121 12.57 -0.54 -15.48
CA VAL A 121 12.34 -1.94 -15.77
C VAL A 121 12.79 -2.81 -14.61
N ASP A 122 12.20 -4.00 -14.50
CA ASP A 122 12.62 -5.01 -13.55
C ASP A 122 13.85 -5.81 -14.04
N LYS A 123 14.40 -6.63 -13.15
CA LYS A 123 15.60 -7.42 -13.44
C LYS A 123 15.38 -8.46 -14.55
N ALA A 124 14.16 -9.01 -14.68
CA ALA A 124 13.82 -9.90 -15.77
C ALA A 124 13.90 -9.18 -17.14
N MET A 125 13.37 -7.96 -17.26
CA MET A 125 13.46 -7.17 -18.48
C MET A 125 14.92 -6.83 -18.81
N CYS A 126 15.73 -6.49 -17.80
CA CYS A 126 17.16 -6.27 -17.97
C CYS A 126 17.85 -7.46 -18.62
N GLN A 127 17.52 -8.68 -18.20
CA GLN A 127 18.04 -9.91 -18.83
C GLN A 127 17.56 -10.06 -20.27
N LEU A 128 16.28 -9.76 -20.56
CA LEU A 128 15.74 -9.80 -21.92
C LEU A 128 16.43 -8.79 -22.86
N ILE A 129 16.79 -7.62 -22.35
CA ILE A 129 17.57 -6.61 -23.07
C ILE A 129 19.01 -7.08 -23.29
N LYS A 130 19.69 -7.58 -22.24
CA LYS A 130 21.04 -8.13 -22.32
C LYS A 130 21.12 -9.27 -23.35
N ASN A 131 20.08 -10.10 -23.42
CA ASN A 131 19.95 -11.21 -24.36
C ASN A 131 19.45 -10.78 -25.76
N LYS A 132 19.33 -9.49 -26.04
CA LYS A 132 18.82 -8.93 -27.32
C LYS A 132 17.43 -9.41 -27.73
N ARG A 133 16.61 -9.88 -26.77
CA ARG A 133 15.19 -10.20 -27.03
C ARG A 133 14.33 -8.95 -27.13
N VAL A 134 14.72 -7.90 -26.40
CA VAL A 134 14.14 -6.56 -26.47
C VAL A 134 15.21 -5.60 -26.95
N GLU A 135 15.02 -5.10 -28.17
CA GLU A 135 15.93 -4.17 -28.84
C GLU A 135 15.17 -2.95 -29.40
N VAL A 136 15.92 -1.93 -29.81
CA VAL A 136 15.34 -0.74 -30.45
C VAL A 136 14.49 -1.14 -31.66
N GLY A 137 13.25 -0.63 -31.72
CA GLY A 137 12.26 -0.99 -32.74
C GLY A 137 11.33 -2.14 -32.32
N THR A 138 11.59 -2.81 -31.20
CA THR A 138 10.68 -3.84 -30.66
C THR A 138 9.40 -3.20 -30.15
N LYS A 139 8.25 -3.70 -30.60
CA LYS A 139 6.94 -3.32 -30.07
C LYS A 139 6.58 -4.20 -28.89
N LEU A 140 6.11 -3.58 -27.81
CA LEU A 140 5.73 -4.21 -26.56
C LEU A 140 4.27 -3.89 -26.29
N VAL A 141 3.48 -4.93 -25.98
CA VAL A 141 2.18 -4.80 -25.34
C VAL A 141 2.43 -4.75 -23.84
N LEU A 142 1.96 -3.69 -23.20
CA LEU A 142 2.11 -3.41 -21.78
C LEU A 142 0.73 -3.42 -21.14
N HIS A 143 0.65 -3.94 -19.92
CA HIS A 143 -0.52 -3.82 -19.05
C HIS A 143 -0.06 -3.51 -17.62
N GLY A 144 -0.87 -2.80 -16.83
CA GLY A 144 -0.58 -2.56 -15.42
C GLY A 144 0.69 -1.73 -15.17
N SER A 145 1.10 -0.89 -16.12
CA SER A 145 2.24 0.00 -15.89
C SER A 145 1.89 1.12 -14.91
N GLU A 146 2.89 1.58 -14.16
CA GLU A 146 2.71 2.64 -13.17
C GLU A 146 3.51 3.88 -13.58
N LEU A 147 2.93 5.07 -13.39
CA LEU A 147 3.66 6.32 -13.62
C LEU A 147 4.44 6.67 -12.34
N VAL A 148 5.75 6.80 -12.47
CA VAL A 148 6.68 7.07 -11.36
C VAL A 148 7.39 8.38 -11.63
N GLY A 149 7.63 9.17 -10.57
CA GLY A 149 8.33 10.43 -10.65
C GLY A 149 7.44 11.60 -10.28
N THR A 150 7.45 12.65 -11.10
CA THR A 150 6.77 13.93 -10.81
C THR A 150 5.26 13.76 -10.64
N THR A 151 4.71 14.38 -9.60
CA THR A 151 3.29 14.30 -9.22
C THR A 151 2.39 15.28 -9.96
N CYS A 152 2.96 16.28 -10.66
CA CYS A 152 2.19 17.30 -11.36
C CYS A 152 1.88 16.89 -12.81
N PRO A 153 0.65 17.12 -13.30
CA PRO A 153 0.32 17.03 -14.73
C PRO A 153 1.26 17.87 -15.58
N CYS A 154 1.85 17.28 -16.62
CA CYS A 154 2.72 18.02 -17.53
C CYS A 154 2.57 17.55 -18.97
N HIS A 155 2.79 18.47 -19.91
CA HIS A 155 2.92 18.13 -21.31
C HIS A 155 4.16 17.24 -21.52
N PRO A 156 4.10 16.17 -22.35
CA PRO A 156 5.23 15.24 -22.55
C PRO A 156 6.57 15.91 -22.89
N LEU A 157 6.54 16.95 -23.73
CA LEU A 157 7.74 17.70 -24.13
C LEU A 157 8.38 18.54 -23.02
N LYS A 158 7.65 18.78 -21.93
CA LYS A 158 8.12 19.50 -20.74
C LYS A 158 8.31 18.57 -19.55
N ALA A 159 8.20 17.26 -19.76
CA ALA A 159 8.30 16.28 -18.69
C ALA A 159 9.69 16.26 -18.07
N SER A 160 9.75 16.11 -16.76
CA SER A 160 11.00 15.88 -16.03
C SER A 160 11.66 14.58 -16.51
N PRO A 161 13.00 14.50 -16.58
CA PRO A 161 13.69 13.23 -16.87
C PRO A 161 13.43 12.15 -15.81
N THR A 162 12.91 12.51 -14.65
CA THR A 162 12.49 11.57 -13.59
C THR A 162 11.12 10.94 -13.84
N LEU A 163 10.30 11.49 -14.75
CA LEU A 163 8.99 10.96 -15.07
C LEU A 163 9.12 9.72 -15.97
N CYS A 164 8.82 8.56 -15.42
CA CYS A 164 9.02 7.27 -16.08
C CYS A 164 7.82 6.34 -15.91
N LEU A 165 7.65 5.42 -16.85
CA LEU A 165 6.75 4.27 -16.69
C LEU A 165 7.49 3.10 -16.04
N ARG A 166 6.96 2.57 -14.94
CA ARG A 166 7.41 1.30 -14.36
C ARG A 166 6.76 0.16 -15.13
N LEU A 167 7.59 -0.71 -15.69
CA LEU A 167 7.16 -1.90 -16.42
C LEU A 167 7.29 -3.13 -15.53
N HIS A 168 6.30 -4.01 -15.63
CA HIS A 168 6.38 -5.37 -15.11
C HIS A 168 6.55 -6.32 -16.30
N THR A 169 7.64 -7.09 -16.33
CA THR A 169 7.94 -8.06 -17.40
C THR A 169 6.85 -9.10 -17.52
N ASN A 170 6.32 -9.56 -16.40
CA ASN A 170 5.25 -10.55 -16.37
C ASN A 170 3.93 -10.05 -16.99
N MET A 171 3.71 -8.73 -17.02
CA MET A 171 2.59 -8.07 -17.73
C MET A 171 2.99 -7.46 -19.08
N THR A 172 4.20 -7.74 -19.57
CA THR A 172 4.70 -7.22 -20.85
C THR A 172 4.91 -8.35 -21.84
N ARG A 173 4.44 -8.19 -23.08
CA ARG A 173 4.67 -9.17 -24.17
C ARG A 173 5.13 -8.49 -25.44
N ARG A 174 5.88 -9.21 -26.28
CA ARG A 174 6.26 -8.71 -27.60
C ARG A 174 5.02 -8.63 -28.48
N ALA A 175 4.75 -7.45 -29.03
CA ALA A 175 3.70 -7.25 -30.02
C ALA A 175 4.19 -7.64 -31.41
N ARG A 176 3.25 -7.97 -32.30
CA ARG A 176 3.57 -8.18 -33.72
C ARG A 176 4.06 -6.87 -34.33
N TRP A 177 4.93 -6.96 -35.33
CA TRP A 177 5.56 -5.77 -35.90
C TRP A 177 4.57 -4.78 -36.54
N TRP A 178 3.42 -5.26 -37.03
CA TRP A 178 2.37 -4.43 -37.65
C TRP A 178 1.36 -3.88 -36.66
N THR A 179 1.41 -4.28 -35.38
CA THR A 179 0.45 -3.82 -34.36
C THR A 179 0.53 -2.29 -34.23
N ARG A 180 -0.65 -1.65 -34.21
CA ARG A 180 -0.78 -0.19 -34.05
C ARG A 180 -0.30 0.23 -32.66
N LEU A 181 0.49 1.30 -32.60
CA LEU A 181 0.92 1.90 -31.33
C LEU A 181 -0.22 2.69 -30.68
N GLY A 182 -0.22 2.75 -29.35
CA GLY A 182 -1.20 3.46 -28.56
C GLY A 182 -2.09 2.52 -27.72
N LEU A 183 -3.22 3.06 -27.27
CA LEU A 183 -4.17 2.33 -26.42
C LEU A 183 -4.79 1.14 -27.16
N LEU A 184 -4.83 -0.01 -26.51
CA LEU A 184 -5.54 -1.19 -26.96
C LEU A 184 -6.91 -1.24 -26.26
N PRO A 185 -8.03 -1.49 -26.97
CA PRO A 185 -9.37 -1.52 -26.38
C PRO A 185 -9.62 -2.72 -25.44
N GLN A 186 -8.61 -3.54 -25.15
CA GLN A 186 -8.72 -4.68 -24.25
C GLN A 186 -8.75 -4.21 -22.79
N ASN A 187 -9.83 -4.52 -22.08
CA ASN A 187 -10.10 -4.04 -20.71
C ASN A 187 -9.59 -4.97 -19.59
N GLY A 188 -8.57 -5.80 -19.85
CA GLY A 188 -8.11 -6.77 -18.86
C GLY A 188 -6.63 -7.09 -18.95
N PRO A 189 -6.09 -7.70 -17.87
CA PRO A 189 -4.72 -8.18 -17.84
C PRO A 189 -4.43 -9.21 -18.93
N LEU A 190 -3.17 -9.26 -19.35
CA LEU A 190 -2.71 -10.25 -20.32
C LEU A 190 -2.66 -11.63 -19.63
N PRO A 191 -3.29 -12.66 -20.23
CA PRO A 191 -3.16 -14.03 -19.73
C PRO A 191 -1.71 -14.49 -19.88
N SER A 192 -1.21 -15.16 -18.86
CA SER A 192 0.11 -15.77 -18.81
C SER A 192 0.01 -17.20 -18.33
N PHE A 193 0.91 -18.03 -18.83
CA PHE A 193 1.18 -19.34 -18.26
C PHE A 193 2.15 -19.23 -17.10
N LEU A 194 2.08 -20.16 -16.14
CA LEU A 194 3.02 -20.24 -15.02
C LEU A 194 4.47 -20.42 -15.51
N GLU A 195 4.69 -21.26 -16.53
CA GLU A 195 6.00 -21.50 -17.16
C GLU A 195 6.67 -20.19 -17.64
N ALA A 196 5.85 -19.28 -18.16
CA ALA A 196 6.31 -18.02 -18.74
C ALA A 196 6.50 -16.90 -17.70
N THR A 197 6.21 -17.16 -16.43
CA THR A 197 6.38 -16.17 -15.36
C THR A 197 7.83 -16.11 -14.88
N HIS A 198 8.34 -14.90 -14.73
CA HIS A 198 9.66 -14.63 -14.17
C HIS A 198 9.51 -14.24 -12.69
N CYS A 199 10.32 -14.84 -11.81
CA CYS A 199 10.35 -14.49 -10.38
C CYS A 199 10.70 -13.01 -10.17
N ASP A 200 11.68 -12.49 -10.92
CA ASP A 200 12.10 -11.09 -10.85
C ASP A 200 11.35 -10.19 -11.89
N GLY A 201 10.17 -10.62 -12.34
CA GLY A 201 9.39 -10.00 -13.42
C GLY A 201 8.20 -9.14 -12.96
N GLY A 202 8.10 -8.87 -11.66
CA GLY A 202 7.03 -8.10 -11.07
C GLY A 202 5.66 -8.80 -11.12
N LEU A 203 4.59 -7.99 -11.15
CA LEU A 203 3.22 -8.47 -11.10
C LEU A 203 2.85 -9.33 -12.33
N VAL A 204 2.13 -10.42 -12.10
CA VAL A 204 1.55 -11.29 -13.12
C VAL A 204 0.10 -10.90 -13.35
N GLY A 205 -0.25 -10.61 -14.61
CA GLY A 205 -1.56 -10.09 -14.98
C GLY A 205 -2.71 -11.04 -14.67
N GLN A 206 -2.78 -12.15 -15.39
CA GLN A 206 -3.84 -13.15 -15.25
C GLN A 206 -3.26 -14.53 -15.48
N VAL A 207 -3.62 -15.49 -14.63
CA VAL A 207 -3.28 -16.91 -14.81
C VAL A 207 -4.55 -17.71 -14.59
N ASN A 208 -4.80 -18.69 -15.46
CA ASN A 208 -5.90 -19.62 -15.34
C ASN A 208 -5.34 -20.92 -14.80
N VAL A 209 -5.78 -21.35 -13.61
CA VAL A 209 -5.15 -22.46 -12.90
C VAL A 209 -6.19 -23.36 -12.23
N MET A 210 -5.79 -24.60 -12.00
CA MET A 210 -6.55 -25.56 -11.21
C MET A 210 -5.93 -25.69 -9.81
N VAL A 211 -6.75 -25.71 -8.77
CA VAL A 211 -6.31 -25.97 -7.41
C VAL A 211 -6.09 -27.47 -7.24
N THR A 212 -4.85 -27.87 -6.95
CA THR A 212 -4.51 -29.29 -6.74
C THR A 212 -4.50 -29.66 -5.27
N ARG A 213 -3.98 -28.78 -4.41
CA ARG A 213 -3.94 -29.01 -2.96
C ARG A 213 -4.25 -27.74 -2.19
N LEU A 214 -5.10 -27.89 -1.18
CA LEU A 214 -5.39 -26.85 -0.20
C LEU A 214 -4.74 -27.21 1.13
N TYR A 215 -3.82 -26.37 1.59
CA TYR A 215 -3.19 -26.56 2.89
C TYR A 215 -4.05 -25.94 4.00
N PRO A 216 -3.93 -26.46 5.24
CA PRO A 216 -4.58 -25.85 6.40
C PRO A 216 -4.21 -24.38 6.58
N LEU A 217 -5.04 -23.63 7.32
CA LEU A 217 -4.76 -22.25 7.67
C LEU A 217 -3.56 -22.19 8.64
N TYR A 218 -2.59 -21.35 8.31
CA TYR A 218 -1.45 -21.04 9.16
C TYR A 218 -1.55 -19.61 9.66
N TYR A 219 -0.87 -19.32 10.76
CA TYR A 219 -0.73 -17.98 11.31
C TYR A 219 0.75 -17.66 11.39
N GLU A 220 1.15 -16.57 10.73
CA GLU A 220 2.52 -16.08 10.80
C GLU A 220 2.63 -14.93 11.78
N ARG A 221 3.62 -15.01 12.65
CA ARG A 221 3.98 -13.94 13.58
C ARG A 221 5.40 -13.49 13.29
N SER A 222 5.60 -12.19 13.09
CA SER A 222 6.94 -11.61 13.12
C SER A 222 7.36 -11.44 14.58
N GLN A 223 8.35 -12.22 15.01
CA GLN A 223 8.99 -12.07 16.31
C GLN A 223 10.49 -11.84 16.08
N ASP A 224 11.00 -10.69 16.53
CA ASP A 224 12.42 -10.34 16.43
C ASP A 224 12.98 -10.38 14.98
N GLY A 225 12.13 -10.07 14.00
CA GLY A 225 12.47 -10.09 12.58
C GLY A 225 12.40 -11.48 11.91
N LEU A 226 12.07 -12.53 12.66
CA LEU A 226 11.86 -13.89 12.16
C LEU A 226 10.37 -14.24 12.12
N GLY A 227 9.92 -14.78 10.99
CA GLY A 227 8.54 -15.27 10.80
C GLY A 227 8.34 -16.64 11.43
N VAL A 228 7.58 -16.72 12.52
CA VAL A 228 7.20 -17.98 13.17
C VAL A 228 5.83 -18.41 12.65
N PHE A 229 5.76 -19.61 12.06
CA PHE A 229 4.52 -20.20 11.58
C PHE A 229 3.86 -21.07 12.66
N MET A 230 2.57 -20.86 12.88
CA MET A 230 1.76 -21.62 13.82
C MET A 230 0.55 -22.22 13.10
N GLY A 231 0.17 -23.45 13.45
CA GLY A 231 -1.11 -24.01 13.03
C GLY A 231 -2.28 -23.40 13.82
N GLU A 232 -3.49 -23.53 13.29
CA GLU A 232 -4.71 -22.96 13.88
C GLU A 232 -4.94 -23.36 15.34
N LYS A 233 -4.81 -24.65 15.69
CA LYS A 233 -4.97 -25.10 17.09
C LYS A 233 -3.95 -24.47 18.04
N ALA A 234 -2.70 -24.35 17.60
CA ALA A 234 -1.64 -23.74 18.40
C ALA A 234 -1.88 -22.23 18.56
N TYR A 235 -2.35 -21.56 17.50
CA TYR A 235 -2.74 -20.16 17.55
C TYR A 235 -3.89 -19.90 18.53
N LEU A 236 -4.98 -20.67 18.47
CA LEU A 236 -6.11 -20.54 19.38
C LEU A 236 -5.70 -20.77 20.84
N LYS A 237 -4.86 -21.79 21.10
CA LYS A 237 -4.30 -22.02 22.44
C LYS A 237 -3.50 -20.80 22.93
N LYS A 238 -2.69 -20.21 22.05
CA LYS A 238 -1.88 -19.03 22.41
C LYS A 238 -2.72 -17.78 22.61
N LEU A 239 -3.79 -17.62 21.83
CA LEU A 239 -4.77 -16.55 22.00
C LEU A 239 -5.41 -16.64 23.40
N PHE A 240 -5.92 -17.82 23.76
CA PHE A 240 -6.53 -18.07 25.07
C PHE A 240 -5.53 -17.86 26.22
N GLU A 241 -4.29 -18.34 26.10
CA GLU A 241 -3.24 -18.07 27.07
C GLU A 241 -2.95 -16.57 27.22
N THR A 242 -2.96 -15.82 26.11
CA THR A 242 -2.70 -14.38 26.10
C THR A 242 -3.87 -13.59 26.68
N GLU A 243 -5.11 -13.98 26.40
CA GLU A 243 -6.31 -13.40 27.00
C GLU A 243 -6.30 -13.58 28.52
N ARG A 244 -6.03 -14.81 28.99
CA ARG A 244 -5.89 -15.09 30.41
C ARG A 244 -4.74 -14.28 31.05
N GLN A 245 -3.61 -14.12 30.35
CA GLN A 245 -2.51 -13.28 30.83
C GLN A 245 -2.89 -11.80 30.91
N LYS A 246 -3.71 -11.30 29.97
CA LYS A 246 -4.24 -9.93 30.02
C LYS A 246 -5.17 -9.74 31.21
N GLU A 247 -6.08 -10.67 31.46
CA GLU A 247 -6.98 -10.65 32.62
C GLU A 247 -6.18 -10.58 33.93
N LEU A 248 -5.21 -11.49 34.11
CA LEU A 248 -4.34 -11.49 35.29
C LEU A 248 -3.52 -10.20 35.42
N LEU A 249 -3.06 -9.62 34.31
CA LEU A 249 -2.32 -8.36 34.31
C LEU A 249 -3.23 -7.19 34.73
N VAL A 250 -4.49 -7.16 34.26
CA VAL A 250 -5.47 -6.15 34.68
C VAL A 250 -5.73 -6.25 36.17
N GLU A 251 -5.98 -7.46 36.70
CA GLU A 251 -6.20 -7.69 38.14
C GLU A 251 -4.99 -7.27 39.00
N GLN A 252 -3.77 -7.54 38.53
CA GLN A 252 -2.56 -7.11 39.22
C GLN A 252 -2.45 -5.57 39.24
N ILE A 253 -2.70 -4.92 38.11
CA ILE A 253 -2.64 -3.46 38.00
C ILE A 253 -3.74 -2.81 38.84
N THR A 254 -4.97 -3.33 38.84
CA THR A 254 -6.06 -2.82 39.69
C THR A 254 -5.68 -2.92 41.16
N ALA A 255 -5.16 -4.07 41.60
CA ALA A 255 -4.74 -4.26 42.99
C ALA A 255 -3.55 -3.38 43.40
N GLU A 256 -2.62 -3.08 42.48
CA GLU A 256 -1.53 -2.11 42.69
C GLU A 256 -2.09 -0.69 42.88
N VAL A 257 -2.96 -0.25 41.96
CA VAL A 257 -3.55 1.10 41.98
C VAL A 257 -4.46 1.30 43.20
N GLU A 258 -5.28 0.32 43.56
CA GLU A 258 -6.14 0.37 44.75
C GLU A 258 -5.32 0.51 46.04
N LYS A 259 -4.20 -0.23 46.16
CA LYS A 259 -3.31 -0.11 47.32
C LYS A 259 -2.65 1.26 47.40
N GLU A 260 -2.27 1.84 46.26
CA GLU A 260 -1.69 3.18 46.20
C GLU A 260 -2.71 4.25 46.61
N LEU A 261 -3.94 4.20 46.06
CA LEU A 261 -5.02 5.12 46.41
C LEU A 261 -5.39 5.02 47.90
N HIS A 262 -5.55 3.82 48.45
CA HIS A 262 -5.80 3.63 49.88
C HIS A 262 -4.65 4.14 50.76
N HIS A 263 -3.41 4.07 50.29
CA HIS A 263 -2.27 4.61 51.03
C HIS A 263 -2.22 6.15 50.98
N GLU A 264 -2.63 6.75 49.87
CA GLU A 264 -2.81 8.20 49.72
C GLU A 264 -3.94 8.72 50.63
N GLU A 265 -5.11 8.08 50.62
CA GLU A 265 -6.25 8.41 51.49
C GLU A 265 -5.86 8.33 52.98
N ARG A 266 -5.14 7.28 53.39
CA ARG A 266 -4.64 7.18 54.78
C ARG A 266 -3.66 8.30 55.13
N LYS A 267 -2.78 8.68 54.21
CA LYS A 267 -1.82 9.79 54.44
C LYS A 267 -2.50 11.16 54.50
N GLU A 268 -3.58 11.35 53.76
CA GLU A 268 -4.39 12.57 53.82
C GLU A 268 -5.20 12.62 55.12
N GLY A 269 -5.82 11.52 55.54
CA GLY A 269 -6.58 11.45 56.80
C GLY A 269 -5.75 11.61 58.08
N LEU A 270 -4.45 11.34 58.05
CA LEU A 270 -3.55 11.57 59.19
C LEU A 270 -3.12 13.05 59.36
N LYS A 271 -3.43 13.94 58.41
CA LYS A 271 -2.99 15.35 58.44
C LYS A 271 -4.02 16.31 59.03
N THR A 272 -5.24 15.85 59.34
CA THR A 272 -6.30 16.68 59.90
C THR A 272 -6.19 16.71 61.44
N GLU A 273 -5.89 17.87 62.02
CA GLU A 273 -5.94 18.04 63.48
C GLU A 273 -7.38 17.90 63.99
N LYS A 274 -7.59 17.03 64.97
CA LYS A 274 -8.91 16.71 65.52
C LYS A 274 -9.47 17.89 66.31
N HIS A 275 -10.41 18.64 65.71
CA HIS A 275 -11.18 19.67 66.39
C HIS A 275 -12.57 19.12 66.75
N ILE A 276 -12.88 19.03 68.05
CA ILE A 276 -14.18 18.56 68.53
C ILE A 276 -15.17 19.72 68.43
N MET A 277 -16.06 19.68 67.44
CA MET A 277 -17.08 20.71 67.22
C MET A 277 -18.26 20.59 68.18
N THR A 278 -18.87 21.72 68.53
CA THR A 278 -20.06 21.78 69.39
C THR A 278 -21.36 21.52 68.60
N PRO A 279 -22.46 21.10 69.26
CA PRO A 279 -23.74 20.75 68.58
C PRO A 279 -24.43 21.88 67.80
N GLU A 280 -24.07 23.14 68.09
CA GLU A 280 -24.59 24.32 67.41
C GLU A 280 -23.81 24.63 66.13
N GLU A 281 -22.51 24.36 66.12
CA GLU A 281 -21.63 24.51 64.96
C GLU A 281 -21.94 23.45 63.88
N ILE A 282 -22.33 22.24 64.30
CA ILE A 282 -22.77 21.15 63.40
C ILE A 282 -24.02 21.54 62.60
N ARG A 283 -24.92 22.36 63.17
CA ARG A 283 -26.12 22.84 62.48
C ARG A 283 -25.84 23.95 61.46
N GLY A 284 -24.71 24.64 61.57
CA GLY A 284 -24.29 25.72 60.68
C GLY A 284 -23.53 25.27 59.43
N LEU A 285 -23.24 23.98 59.28
CA LEU A 285 -22.47 23.44 58.15
C LEU A 285 -23.26 23.52 56.83
N THR A 286 -22.63 24.06 55.80
CA THR A 286 -23.24 24.24 54.46
C THR A 286 -22.48 23.51 53.35
N LEU A 287 -21.28 23.00 53.64
CA LEU A 287 -20.42 22.28 52.70
C LEU A 287 -20.57 20.76 52.87
N GLY A 288 -20.94 20.07 51.79
CA GLY A 288 -21.10 18.60 51.79
C GLY A 288 -19.80 17.83 52.11
N GLN A 289 -18.64 18.44 51.84
CA GLN A 289 -17.32 17.89 52.16
C GLN A 289 -17.07 17.80 53.67
N GLU A 290 -17.32 18.88 54.40
CA GLU A 290 -17.13 18.97 55.85
C GLU A 290 -18.10 18.04 56.58
N ILE A 291 -19.34 17.96 56.10
CA ILE A 291 -20.37 17.07 56.66
C ILE A 291 -19.99 15.60 56.44
N SER A 292 -19.46 15.22 55.26
CA SER A 292 -19.01 13.85 55.00
C SER A 292 -17.78 13.45 55.82
N GLN A 293 -16.81 14.35 55.99
CA GLN A 293 -15.63 14.10 56.82
C GLN A 293 -16.01 13.92 58.30
N LEU A 294 -16.93 14.72 58.81
CA LEU A 294 -17.46 14.56 60.17
C LEU A 294 -18.23 13.25 60.36
N LEU A 295 -18.92 12.76 59.32
CA LEU A 295 -19.59 11.45 59.33
C LEU A 295 -18.59 10.29 59.32
N ASP A 296 -17.51 10.40 58.54
CA ASP A 296 -16.46 9.36 58.44
C ASP A 296 -15.58 9.27 59.71
N GLU A 297 -15.41 10.39 60.44
CA GLU A 297 -14.60 10.47 61.66
C GLU A 297 -15.39 10.21 62.96
N ALA A 298 -16.72 10.18 62.89
CA ALA A 298 -17.58 9.99 64.07
C ALA A 298 -17.49 8.56 64.62
N ALA A 299 -17.38 8.45 65.95
CA ALA A 299 -17.43 7.15 66.64
C ALA A 299 -18.81 6.49 66.57
N ASP A 300 -19.88 7.30 66.40
CA ASP A 300 -21.26 6.85 66.21
C ASP A 300 -21.95 7.67 65.10
N PRO A 301 -21.85 7.23 63.84
CA PRO A 301 -22.43 7.93 62.69
C PRO A 301 -23.94 8.06 62.76
N SER A 302 -24.64 7.06 63.34
CA SER A 302 -26.10 7.05 63.43
C SER A 302 -26.64 8.14 64.36
N SER A 303 -25.99 8.36 65.51
CA SER A 303 -26.35 9.45 66.43
C SER A 303 -26.06 10.83 65.84
N LEU A 304 -24.99 10.97 65.04
CA LEU A 304 -24.64 12.24 64.39
C LEU A 304 -25.57 12.55 63.21
N GLU A 305 -26.02 11.52 62.48
CA GLU A 305 -27.04 11.67 61.44
C GLU A 305 -28.37 12.19 62.00
N GLU A 306 -28.78 11.83 63.22
CA GLU A 306 -30.01 12.36 63.83
C GLU A 306 -29.98 13.87 64.09
N LEU A 307 -28.77 14.45 64.26
CA LEU A 307 -28.56 15.88 64.51
C LEU A 307 -28.52 16.74 63.22
N LEU A 308 -28.41 16.11 62.04
CA LEU A 308 -28.29 16.79 60.75
C LEU A 308 -29.66 17.07 60.12
N THR A 309 -29.80 18.25 59.48
CA THR A 309 -30.99 18.58 58.70
C THR A 309 -31.10 17.73 57.43
N PRO A 310 -32.30 17.50 56.87
CA PRO A 310 -32.47 16.73 55.63
C PRO A 310 -31.71 17.32 54.44
N HIS A 311 -31.53 18.65 54.39
CA HIS A 311 -30.74 19.30 53.36
C HIS A 311 -29.23 19.01 53.49
N GLN A 312 -28.69 19.05 54.71
CA GLN A 312 -27.30 18.68 55.00
C GLN A 312 -27.01 17.20 54.68
N LYS A 313 -27.96 16.30 54.97
CA LYS A 313 -27.87 14.88 54.56
C LYS A 313 -27.81 14.70 53.05
N GLN A 314 -28.61 15.47 52.31
CA GLN A 314 -28.61 15.42 50.84
C GLN A 314 -27.28 15.95 50.29
N LEU A 315 -26.75 17.04 50.83
CA LEU A 315 -25.45 17.59 50.43
C LEU A 315 -24.30 16.59 50.66
N ALA A 316 -24.27 15.92 51.83
CA ALA A 316 -23.29 14.89 52.14
C ALA A 316 -23.40 13.67 51.19
N ARG A 317 -24.62 13.20 50.91
CA ARG A 317 -24.86 12.10 49.95
C ARG A 317 -24.38 12.45 48.55
N THR A 318 -24.74 13.62 48.03
CA THR A 318 -24.31 14.07 46.70
C THR A 318 -22.79 14.25 46.60
N TRP A 319 -22.15 14.69 47.69
CA TRP A 319 -20.68 14.79 47.75
C TRP A 319 -20.04 13.40 47.78
N CYS A 320 -20.56 12.47 48.58
CA CYS A 320 -20.07 11.08 48.65
C CYS A 320 -20.23 10.35 47.30
N GLU A 321 -21.39 10.47 46.66
CA GLU A 321 -21.63 9.94 45.30
C GLU A 321 -20.66 10.55 44.28
N LYS A 322 -20.42 11.86 44.34
CA LYS A 322 -19.46 12.52 43.44
C LYS A 322 -18.02 12.08 43.71
N ASN A 323 -17.62 11.95 44.96
CA ASN A 323 -16.26 11.56 45.34
C ASN A 323 -15.97 10.08 45.02
N THR A 324 -16.96 9.20 45.23
CA THR A 324 -16.87 7.78 44.82
C THR A 324 -16.80 7.63 43.31
N GLU A 325 -17.54 8.44 42.56
CA GLU A 325 -17.45 8.43 41.09
C GLU A 325 -16.11 9.00 40.60
N GLU A 326 -15.61 10.09 41.18
CA GLU A 326 -14.30 10.66 40.82
C GLU A 326 -13.15 9.70 41.13
N THR A 327 -13.15 9.05 42.29
CA THR A 327 -12.15 8.03 42.65
C THR A 327 -12.23 6.81 41.74
N ARG A 328 -13.43 6.34 41.39
CA ARG A 328 -13.62 5.26 40.40
C ARG A 328 -13.08 5.65 39.02
N GLN A 329 -13.32 6.88 38.57
CA GLN A 329 -12.81 7.39 37.30
C GLN A 329 -11.29 7.51 37.30
N ARG A 330 -10.69 8.01 38.40
CA ARG A 330 -9.23 8.08 38.56
C ARG A 330 -8.61 6.69 38.52
N LEU A 331 -9.16 5.73 39.27
CA LEU A 331 -8.73 4.33 39.26
C LEU A 331 -8.81 3.74 37.85
N HIS A 332 -9.97 3.85 37.18
CA HIS A 332 -10.14 3.33 35.83
C HIS A 332 -9.13 3.94 34.85
N THR A 333 -8.93 5.26 34.91
CA THR A 333 -7.98 5.97 34.02
C THR A 333 -6.55 5.51 34.25
N GLU A 334 -6.12 5.38 35.50
CA GLU A 334 -4.77 4.96 35.84
C GLU A 334 -4.53 3.48 35.49
N VAL A 335 -5.51 2.61 35.73
CA VAL A 335 -5.47 1.20 35.32
C VAL A 335 -5.33 1.10 33.80
N MET A 336 -6.13 1.83 33.02
CA MET A 336 -6.04 1.82 31.56
C MET A 336 -4.69 2.36 31.06
N ASN A 337 -4.15 3.42 31.68
CA ASN A 337 -2.84 3.96 31.34
C ASN A 337 -1.70 2.98 31.64
N ARG A 338 -1.72 2.32 32.80
CA ARG A 338 -0.70 1.31 33.17
C ARG A 338 -0.85 0.04 32.34
N PHE A 339 -2.07 -0.38 32.04
CA PHE A 339 -2.36 -1.51 31.17
C PHE A 339 -1.81 -1.26 29.77
N ALA A 340 -2.10 -0.10 29.15
CA ALA A 340 -1.60 0.25 27.83
C ALA A 340 -0.05 0.25 27.76
N LYS A 341 0.64 0.65 28.84
CA LYS A 341 2.11 0.62 28.91
C LYS A 341 2.68 -0.79 29.07
N ARG A 342 2.02 -1.67 29.81
CA ARG A 342 2.49 -3.04 30.11
C ARG A 342 1.99 -4.08 29.10
N GLN A 343 0.96 -3.77 28.32
CA GLN A 343 0.33 -4.70 27.39
C GLN A 343 1.26 -5.06 26.23
N LYS A 344 1.56 -6.35 26.10
CA LYS A 344 2.17 -6.91 24.90
C LYS A 344 1.10 -7.21 23.86
N HIS A 345 1.28 -6.70 22.65
CA HIS A 345 0.41 -7.01 21.53
C HIS A 345 0.79 -8.37 20.96
N PHE A 346 -0.19 -9.26 20.87
CA PHE A 346 -0.08 -10.52 20.15
C PHE A 346 -0.85 -10.35 18.84
N GLU A 347 -0.12 -10.15 17.74
CA GLU A 347 -0.68 -10.06 16.41
C GLU A 347 -0.06 -11.17 15.55
N ALA A 348 -0.90 -12.02 14.96
CA ALA A 348 -0.49 -13.00 13.98
C ALA A 348 -1.39 -12.88 12.76
N ILE A 349 -0.81 -13.01 11.57
CA ILE A 349 -1.50 -12.82 10.30
C ILE A 349 -1.90 -14.19 9.76
N PRO A 350 -3.20 -14.43 9.48
CA PRO A 350 -3.63 -15.67 8.87
C PRO A 350 -3.14 -15.78 7.42
N LEU A 351 -2.75 -16.99 7.05
CA LEU A 351 -2.06 -17.35 5.83
C LEU A 351 -2.63 -18.66 5.28
N LEU A 352 -3.09 -18.65 4.04
CA LEU A 352 -3.54 -19.84 3.34
C LEU A 352 -2.57 -20.16 2.19
N LYS A 353 -2.01 -21.36 2.19
CA LYS A 353 -1.17 -21.85 1.10
C LYS A 353 -1.99 -22.74 0.19
N VAL A 354 -1.90 -22.52 -1.11
CA VAL A 354 -2.67 -23.24 -2.14
C VAL A 354 -1.71 -23.69 -3.22
N ARG A 355 -1.68 -24.99 -3.53
CA ARG A 355 -0.96 -25.51 -4.69
C ARG A 355 -1.85 -25.41 -5.91
N ILE A 356 -1.39 -24.65 -6.89
CA ILE A 356 -2.08 -24.44 -8.16
C ILE A 356 -1.26 -25.07 -9.28
N VAL A 357 -1.92 -25.49 -10.35
CA VAL A 357 -1.28 -25.98 -11.58
C VAL A 357 -1.89 -25.31 -12.81
N ASP A 358 -1.04 -25.11 -13.80
CA ASP A 358 -1.42 -24.63 -15.13
C ASP A 358 -1.20 -25.77 -16.12
N GLY A 359 -2.29 -26.47 -16.46
CA GLY A 359 -2.23 -27.72 -17.22
C GLY A 359 -1.59 -28.87 -16.44
N GLU A 360 -0.83 -29.72 -17.12
CA GLU A 360 -0.35 -31.01 -16.57
C GLU A 360 1.02 -30.96 -15.89
N ARG A 361 1.82 -29.90 -16.05
CA ARG A 361 3.27 -29.96 -15.74
C ARG A 361 3.75 -28.94 -14.70
N ASP A 362 3.24 -27.72 -14.75
CA ASP A 362 3.78 -26.65 -13.90
C ASP A 362 2.86 -26.34 -12.74
N GLY A 363 3.43 -26.46 -11.54
CA GLY A 363 2.76 -26.14 -10.29
C GLY A 363 3.44 -24.97 -9.57
N ALA A 364 2.63 -24.09 -9.01
CA ALA A 364 3.09 -23.02 -8.14
C ALA A 364 2.39 -23.10 -6.78
N LEU A 365 3.05 -22.55 -5.75
CA LEU A 365 2.45 -22.38 -4.44
C LEU A 365 2.02 -20.93 -4.26
N VAL A 366 0.72 -20.69 -4.26
CA VAL A 366 0.15 -19.38 -3.97
C VAL A 366 -0.04 -19.24 -2.48
N THR A 367 0.39 -18.09 -1.96
CA THR A 367 0.20 -17.72 -0.57
C THR A 367 -0.79 -16.58 -0.51
N VAL A 368 -1.95 -16.83 0.10
CA VAL A 368 -3.01 -15.85 0.32
C VAL A 368 -2.91 -15.34 1.75
N TRP A 369 -2.54 -14.08 1.88
CA TRP A 369 -2.51 -13.36 3.17
C TRP A 369 -3.90 -12.86 3.51
N ARG A 370 -4.31 -13.03 4.78
CA ARG A 370 -5.64 -12.62 5.27
C ARG A 370 -6.78 -13.12 4.37
N PRO A 371 -6.90 -14.45 4.17
CA PRO A 371 -7.94 -15.00 3.30
C PRO A 371 -9.33 -14.64 3.82
N SER A 372 -10.20 -14.17 2.93
CA SER A 372 -11.60 -13.87 3.27
C SER A 372 -12.38 -15.15 3.63
N MET A 373 -13.48 -15.00 4.37
CA MET A 373 -14.39 -16.12 4.63
C MET A 373 -14.94 -16.71 3.34
N GLU A 374 -15.38 -15.85 2.41
CA GLU A 374 -15.90 -16.25 1.09
C GLU A 374 -14.89 -17.07 0.29
N LEU A 375 -13.61 -16.69 0.29
CA LEU A 375 -12.58 -17.45 -0.41
C LEU A 375 -12.41 -18.84 0.22
N ARG A 376 -12.41 -18.93 1.55
CA ARG A 376 -12.23 -20.20 2.27
C ARG A 376 -13.38 -21.17 2.05
N GLU A 377 -14.60 -20.68 1.91
CA GLU A 377 -15.78 -21.51 1.67
C GLU A 377 -15.89 -21.96 0.21
N ASN A 378 -15.48 -21.11 -0.74
CA ASN A 378 -15.60 -21.40 -2.17
C ASN A 378 -14.41 -22.15 -2.77
N ILE A 379 -13.25 -22.16 -2.10
CA ILE A 379 -12.05 -22.82 -2.62
C ILE A 379 -12.07 -24.32 -2.28
N SER A 380 -11.98 -25.16 -3.30
CA SER A 380 -11.95 -26.63 -3.15
C SER A 380 -10.89 -27.25 -4.06
N GLU A 381 -10.38 -28.43 -3.69
CA GLU A 381 -9.46 -29.17 -4.57
C GLU A 381 -10.17 -29.60 -5.86
N GLY A 382 -9.51 -29.44 -7.00
CA GLY A 382 -10.06 -29.72 -8.33
C GLY A 382 -10.83 -28.57 -8.98
N SER A 383 -11.01 -27.44 -8.29
CA SER A 383 -11.66 -26.26 -8.85
C SER A 383 -10.73 -25.43 -9.75
N PHE A 384 -11.32 -24.78 -10.76
CA PHE A 384 -10.61 -23.91 -11.69
C PHE A 384 -10.82 -22.44 -11.34
N PHE A 385 -9.73 -21.68 -11.25
CA PHE A 385 -9.76 -20.25 -10.96
C PHE A 385 -8.99 -19.45 -12.00
N THR A 386 -9.52 -18.26 -12.27
CA THR A 386 -8.76 -17.19 -12.93
C THR A 386 -8.25 -16.25 -11.85
N ILE A 387 -6.94 -16.29 -11.59
CA ILE A 387 -6.32 -15.41 -10.61
C ILE A 387 -5.72 -14.21 -11.34
N ARG A 388 -6.01 -13.00 -10.85
CA ARG A 388 -5.49 -11.75 -11.42
C ARG A 388 -4.58 -11.05 -10.43
N TYR A 389 -3.56 -10.36 -10.95
CA TYR A 389 -2.61 -9.54 -10.18
C TYR A 389 -1.86 -10.33 -9.08
N LEU A 390 -1.18 -11.40 -9.49
CA LEU A 390 -0.32 -12.19 -8.61
C LEU A 390 1.06 -11.55 -8.48
N MET A 391 1.67 -11.64 -7.30
CA MET A 391 3.09 -11.34 -7.12
C MET A 391 3.88 -12.63 -7.29
N ALA A 392 4.87 -12.62 -8.19
CA ALA A 392 5.81 -13.72 -8.33
C ALA A 392 6.95 -13.51 -7.33
N ASP A 393 7.26 -14.53 -6.53
CA ASP A 393 8.36 -14.50 -5.57
C ASP A 393 9.12 -15.84 -5.58
N GLY A 394 10.32 -15.80 -6.14
CA GLY A 394 11.27 -16.93 -6.19
C GLY A 394 10.80 -18.18 -6.96
N PHE A 395 11.74 -19.12 -7.11
CA PHE A 395 11.44 -20.50 -7.44
C PHE A 395 11.66 -21.33 -6.19
N ARG A 396 10.67 -22.12 -5.80
CA ARG A 396 10.89 -23.14 -4.78
C ARG A 396 11.62 -24.29 -5.48
N GLN A 397 12.94 -24.40 -5.27
CA GLN A 397 13.66 -25.60 -5.66
C GLN A 397 12.99 -26.76 -4.94
N VAL A 398 12.32 -27.61 -5.72
CA VAL A 398 11.97 -28.94 -5.25
C VAL A 398 13.31 -29.66 -5.23
N GLU A 399 13.91 -29.80 -4.05
CA GLU A 399 14.94 -30.83 -3.86
C GLU A 399 14.27 -32.15 -4.24
N ILE A 400 14.71 -32.72 -5.36
CA ILE A 400 14.25 -34.01 -5.87
C ILE A 400 14.91 -35.12 -5.05
#